data_AF-A0A9Q1CQR7-F1
#
_entry.id   AF-A0A9Q1CQR7-F1
#
_cell.length_a   1.000
_cell.length_b   1.000
_cell.length_c   1.000
_cell.angle_alpha   90.00
_cell.angle_beta   90.00
_cell.angle_gamma   90.00
#
_symmetry.space_group_name_H-M   'P 1'
#
loop_
_entity.id
_entity.type
_entity.pdbx_description
1 polymer ?
#
loop_
_entity_poly.entity_id
_entity_poly.type
_entity_poly.pdbx_seq_one_letter_code
_entity_poly.pdbx_strand_id
1 'polypeptide(L)' 'MKLVKSDWRSCLSSQILTCLIRIILQGPSIENFDPEAAITLWNTSALRARSPFQAPYRTDSSSSV' A
#
# COMPACT_ATOMS: atom_id res chain seq x y z
N MET A 1 3.48 2.16 -37.47
CA MET A 1 2.58 1.68 -36.39
C MET A 1 2.27 2.86 -35.49
N LYS A 2 0.99 3.29 -35.41
CA LYS A 2 0.58 4.30 -34.43
C LYS A 2 0.70 3.67 -33.04
N LEU A 3 1.48 4.26 -32.15
CA LEU A 3 1.49 3.91 -30.72
C LEU A 3 0.08 4.16 -30.20
N VAL A 4 -0.72 3.10 -30.09
CA VAL A 4 -1.94 3.14 -29.29
C VAL A 4 -1.43 3.39 -27.89
N LYS A 5 -1.66 4.62 -27.39
CA LYS A 5 -1.43 4.97 -25.99
C LYS A 5 -2.38 4.07 -25.20
N SER A 6 -1.89 2.89 -24.80
CA SER A 6 -2.64 1.99 -23.94
C SER A 6 -2.93 2.79 -22.69
N ASP A 7 -4.19 3.18 -22.53
CA ASP A 7 -4.65 3.78 -21.29
C ASP A 7 -4.19 2.85 -20.18
N TRP A 8 -3.60 3.38 -19.11
CA TRP A 8 -3.20 2.56 -17.95
C TRP A 8 -4.43 1.84 -17.35
N ARG A 9 -5.64 2.35 -17.63
CA ARG A 9 -6.93 1.71 -17.33
C ARG A 9 -7.21 0.48 -18.20
N SER A 10 -6.57 0.36 -19.37
CA SER A 10 -6.74 -0.74 -20.33
C SER A 10 -5.81 -1.93 -20.07
N CYS A 11 -4.92 -1.87 -19.07
CA CYS A 11 -4.01 -2.96 -18.71
C CYS A 11 -4.42 -3.70 -17.44
N LEU A 12 -5.69 -3.62 -17.04
CA LEU A 12 -6.21 -4.50 -15.99
C LEU A 12 -6.23 -5.93 -16.53
N SER A 13 -5.44 -6.81 -15.91
CA SER A 13 -5.57 -8.24 -16.18
C SER A 13 -7.01 -8.68 -15.90
N SER A 14 -7.50 -9.68 -16.63
CA SER A 14 -8.86 -10.20 -16.44
C SER A 14 -9.16 -10.56 -14.98
N GLN A 15 -8.14 -11.01 -14.26
CA GLN A 15 -8.19 -11.31 -12.84
C GLN A 15 -8.44 -10.05 -12.00
N ILE A 16 -7.69 -8.97 -12.21
CA ILE A 16 -7.89 -7.72 -11.45
C ILE A 16 -9.24 -7.10 -11.79
N LEU A 17 -9.65 -7.11 -13.07
CA LEU A 17 -10.97 -6.62 -13.47
C LEU A 17 -12.09 -7.39 -12.76
N THR A 18 -11.98 -8.72 -12.71
CA THR A 18 -12.96 -9.58 -12.03
C THR A 18 -13.01 -9.28 -10.54
N CYS A 19 -11.86 -9.08 -9.88
CA CYS A 19 -11.80 -8.67 -8.48
C CYS A 19 -12.52 -7.34 -8.25
N LEU A 20 -12.26 -6.32 -9.08
CA LEU A 20 -12.90 -5.01 -8.97
C LEU A 20 -14.42 -5.10 -9.14
N ILE A 21 -14.90 -5.87 -10.13
CA ILE A 21 -16.35 -6.09 -10.33
C ILE A 21 -16.98 -6.75 -9.10
N ARG A 22 -16.32 -7.75 -8.50
CA ARG A 22 -16.81 -8.40 -7.28
C ARG A 22 -16.86 -7.44 -6.10
N ILE A 23 -15.85 -6.57 -5.95
CA ILE A 23 -15.85 -5.54 -4.90
C ILE A 23 -17.02 -4.58 -5.09
N ILE A 24 -17.33 -4.17 -6.33
CA ILE A 24 -18.45 -3.27 -6.59
C ILE A 24 -19.80 -3.95 -6.34
N LEU A 25 -19.96 -5.23 -6.73
CA LEU A 25 -21.23 -5.95 -6.61
C LEU A 25 -21.50 -6.51 -5.21
N GLN A 26 -20.45 -6.93 -4.49
CA GLN A 26 -20.56 -7.67 -3.22
C GLN A 26 -20.00 -6.88 -2.03
N GLY A 27 -19.25 -5.81 -2.28
CA GLY A 27 -18.65 -4.99 -1.24
C GLY A 27 -19.64 -4.03 -0.58
N PRO A 28 -19.28 -3.52 0.61
CA PRO A 28 -20.06 -2.48 1.27
C PRO A 28 -20.05 -1.19 0.44
N SER A 29 -21.10 -0.38 0.59
CA SER A 29 -21.08 0.99 0.09
C SER A 29 -19.95 1.79 0.75
N ILE A 30 -19.48 2.83 0.07
CA ILE A 30 -18.31 3.60 0.55
C ILE A 30 -18.53 4.21 1.93
N GLU A 31 -19.78 4.54 2.27
CA GLU A 31 -20.19 5.09 3.57
C GLU A 31 -20.09 4.07 4.71
N ASN A 32 -20.23 2.79 4.39
CA ASN A 32 -20.18 1.67 5.35
C ASN A 32 -18.87 0.90 5.27
N PHE A 33 -17.92 1.37 4.46
CA PHE A 33 -16.62 0.74 4.33
C PHE A 33 -15.77 1.07 5.57
N ASP A 34 -15.30 0.03 6.26
CA ASP A 34 -14.38 0.18 7.39
C ASP A 34 -12.92 0.11 6.92
N PRO A 35 -12.18 1.24 6.92
CA PRO A 35 -10.78 1.25 6.51
C PRO A 35 -9.82 0.70 7.59
N GLU A 36 -10.22 0.62 8.86
CA GLU A 36 -9.32 0.27 9.98
C GLU A 36 -8.73 -1.12 9.81
N ALA A 37 -9.54 -2.10 9.38
CA ALA A 37 -9.08 -3.46 9.14
C ALA A 37 -7.97 -3.51 8.07
N ALA A 38 -8.13 -2.74 6.98
CA ALA A 38 -7.15 -2.67 5.90
C ALA A 38 -5.87 -1.94 6.34
N ILE A 39 -6.00 -0.85 7.09
CA ILE A 39 -4.87 -0.09 7.66
C ILE A 39 -4.08 -0.96 8.63
N THR A 40 -4.76 -1.70 9.51
CA THR A 40 -4.14 -2.60 10.47
C THR A 40 -3.40 -3.74 9.76
N LEU A 41 -4.01 -4.34 8.74
CA LEU A 41 -3.37 -5.37 7.92
C LEU A 41 -2.13 -4.82 7.19
N TRP A 42 -2.22 -3.62 6.63
CA TRP A 42 -1.09 -2.96 5.97
C TRP A 42 0.04 -2.68 6.96
N ASN A 43 -0.27 -2.09 8.11
CA ASN A 43 0.73 -1.78 9.14
C ASN A 43 1.41 -3.04 9.67
N THR A 44 0.65 -4.10 9.97
CA THR A 44 1.21 -5.37 10.47
C THR A 44 2.05 -6.11 9.43
N SER A 45 1.68 -6.05 8.16
CA SER A 45 2.46 -6.64 7.06
C SER A 45 3.71 -5.79 6.73
N ALA A 46 3.60 -4.47 6.72
CA ALA A 46 4.70 -3.54 6.47
C ALA A 46 5.75 -3.53 7.60
N LEU A 47 5.33 -3.74 8.85
CA LEU A 47 6.24 -3.85 10.02
C LEU A 47 7.21 -5.04 9.91
N ARG A 48 6.94 -6.04 9.07
CA ARG A 48 7.90 -7.14 8.81
C ARG A 48 8.97 -6.77 7.78
N ALA A 49 8.74 -5.73 6.99
CA ALA A 49 9.77 -5.13 6.13
C ALA A 49 10.53 -4.01 6.88
N ARG A 50 10.81 -4.22 8.18
CA ARG A 50 11.73 -3.36 8.93
C ARG A 50 13.06 -3.35 8.18
N SER A 51 13.34 -2.22 7.55
CA SER A 51 14.66 -1.86 7.03
C SER A 51 15.73 -2.29 8.04
N PRO A 52 16.84 -2.92 7.60
CA PRO A 52 17.89 -3.34 8.51
C PRO A 52 18.44 -2.10 9.22
N PHE A 53 18.13 -1.99 10.50
CA PHE A 53 18.85 -1.25 11.54
C PHE A 53 19.52 0.05 11.03
N GLN A 54 18.76 1.15 10.94
CA GLN A 54 19.41 2.46 10.96
C GLN A 54 20.02 2.61 12.35
N ALA A 55 21.35 2.53 12.43
CA ALA A 55 22.10 2.77 13.67
C ALA A 55 21.67 4.14 14.24
N PRO A 56 21.48 4.25 15.58
CA PRO A 56 21.22 5.54 16.17
C PRO A 56 22.37 6.47 15.81
N TYR A 57 22.05 7.65 15.28
CA TYR A 57 23.03 8.72 15.16
C TYR A 57 23.64 8.91 16.54
N ARG A 58 24.94 8.62 16.61
CA ARG A 58 25.79 8.70 17.80
C ARG A 58 25.52 10.04 18.50
N THR A 59 24.85 10.00 19.65
CA THR A 59 24.82 11.15 20.55
C THR A 59 26.18 11.17 21.24
N ASP A 60 27.11 11.95 20.71
CA ASP A 60 28.37 12.23 21.37
C ASP A 60 28.07 13.09 22.62
N SER A 61 27.73 12.43 23.73
CA SER A 61 27.81 13.01 25.05
C SER A 61 29.27 12.94 25.53
N SER A 62 30.08 13.92 25.12
CA SER A 62 31.34 14.34 25.76
C SER A 62 31.84 15.57 25.00
N SER A 63 32.06 16.74 25.59
CA SER A 63 32.95 16.94 26.73
C SER A 63 32.76 18.35 27.31
N SER A 64 32.96 18.45 28.62
CA SER A 64 33.23 19.68 29.38
C SER A 64 34.15 20.67 28.65
N VAL A 65 33.85 21.97 28.76
CA VAL A 65 34.56 22.96 29.62
C VAL A 65 33.57 24.09 29.94
#